data_AF-A0A9D6E2B8-F1
#
_entry.id   AF-A0A9D6E2B8-F1
#
_cell.length_a   1.000
_cell.length_b   1.000
_cell.length_c   1.000
_cell.angle_alpha   90.00
_cell.angle_beta   90.00
_cell.angle_gamma   90.00
#
_symmetry.space_group_name_H-M   'P 1'
#
loop_
_entity.id
_entity.type
_entity.pdbx_description
1 polymer ?
#
loop_
_entity_poly.entity_id
_entity_poly.type
_entity_poly.pdbx_seq_one_letter_code
_entity_poly.pdbx_strand_id
1 'polypeptide(L)'
;MFSEHGLMNIGSLFLALAIGLLFWGGWPIVANAAKGVTDPFVRAFLVNVVSAIGLLPFLPGRISASGLPAKGVLILLIGGLLNFLGHALFPRLQTAQGSHVSLYMCLIPALCILAAAVGGPIFYHDPVTVPKVLFTLLILIGAVGLAFTSLR
;
A
#
# COMPACT_ATOMS: atom_id res chain seq x y z
N MET A 1 1.15 14.85 35.03
CA MET A 1 1.82 13.79 34.24
C MET A 1 1.12 13.77 32.88
N PHE A 2 1.51 14.71 32.01
CA PHE A 2 0.89 14.90 30.70
C PHE A 2 1.59 14.02 29.69
N SER A 3 0.82 13.22 28.96
CA SER A 3 1.30 12.24 28.01
C SER A 3 1.98 12.93 26.83
N GLU A 4 3.13 12.40 26.44
CA GLU A 4 3.82 12.71 25.19
C GLU A 4 2.92 12.35 23.99
N HIS A 5 2.06 13.28 23.58
CA HIS A 5 1.50 13.26 22.23
C HIS A 5 2.66 13.58 21.28
N GLY A 6 3.31 12.51 20.80
CA GLY A 6 4.44 12.58 19.89
C GLY A 6 4.10 13.41 18.66
N LEU A 7 4.66 14.61 18.61
CA LEU A 7 4.84 15.36 17.37
C LEU A 7 5.47 14.40 16.36
N MET A 8 4.78 14.15 15.24
CA MET A 8 5.39 13.45 14.11
C MET A 8 6.68 14.19 13.76
N ASN A 9 7.84 13.56 14.02
CA ASN A 9 9.13 14.15 13.71
C ASN A 9 9.15 14.47 12.20
N ILE A 10 9.54 15.68 11.83
CA ILE A 10 9.65 16.12 10.44
C ILE A 10 10.38 15.07 9.57
N GLY A 11 11.36 14.37 10.14
CA GLY A 11 12.05 13.26 9.48
C GLY A 11 11.15 12.08 9.07
N SER A 12 10.18 11.68 9.90
CA SER A 12 9.25 10.59 9.54
C SER A 12 8.23 11.03 8.49
N LEU A 13 7.86 12.31 8.47
CA LEU A 13 7.05 12.89 7.40
C LEU A 13 7.80 12.89 6.06
N PHE A 14 9.07 13.32 6.05
CA PHE A 14 9.91 13.27 4.85
C PHE A 14 10.10 11.84 4.33
N LEU A 15 10.32 10.88 5.22
CA LEU A 15 10.45 9.48 4.85
C LEU A 15 9.14 8.94 4.23
N ALA A 16 7.98 9.25 4.81
CA ALA A 16 6.69 8.86 4.27
C ALA A 16 6.44 9.48 2.88
N LEU A 17 6.80 10.76 2.70
CA LEU A 17 6.69 11.44 1.41
C LEU A 17 7.63 10.85 0.35
N ALA A 18 8.88 10.54 0.72
CA ALA A 18 9.84 9.90 -0.18
C ALA A 18 9.34 8.51 -0.62
N ILE A 19 8.82 7.71 0.31
CA ILE A 19 8.22 6.40 0.02
C ILE A 19 7.02 6.56 -0.93
N GLY A 20 6.11 7.46 -0.61
CA GLY A 20 4.88 7.67 -1.39
C GLY A 20 5.13 8.23 -2.79
N LEU A 21 5.98 9.25 -2.94
CA LEU A 21 6.18 9.93 -4.22
C LEU A 21 7.14 9.18 -5.15
N LEU A 22 8.29 8.71 -4.63
CA LEU A 22 9.32 8.13 -5.48
C LEU A 22 9.03 6.67 -5.82
N PHE A 23 8.62 5.87 -4.83
CA PHE A 23 8.46 4.43 -5.02
C PHE A 23 7.04 4.06 -5.44
N TRP A 24 6.03 4.72 -4.88
CA TRP A 24 4.63 4.50 -5.27
C TRP A 24 4.22 5.36 -6.48
N GLY A 25 4.53 6.64 -6.49
CA GLY A 25 4.24 7.54 -7.63
C GLY A 25 4.99 7.19 -8.92
N GLY A 26 6.19 6.60 -8.81
CA GLY A 26 6.98 6.11 -9.96
C GLY A 26 6.53 4.76 -10.53
N TRP A 27 5.59 4.06 -9.87
CA TRP A 27 5.15 2.73 -10.27
C TRP A 27 4.61 2.61 -11.71
N PRO A 28 3.88 3.59 -12.27
CA PRO A 28 3.45 3.54 -13.68
C PRO A 28 4.61 3.40 -14.67
N ILE A 29 5.75 4.01 -14.37
CA ILE A 29 6.96 3.96 -15.22
C ILE A 29 7.55 2.55 -15.20
N VAL A 30 7.70 1.98 -13.99
CA VAL A 30 8.16 0.59 -13.81
C VAL A 30 7.20 -0.39 -14.48
N ALA A 31 5.89 -0.17 -14.33
CA ALA A 31 4.87 -1.00 -14.93
C ALA A 31 4.90 -0.96 -16.46
N ASN A 32 5.17 0.20 -17.05
CA ASN A 32 5.34 0.37 -18.49
C ASN A 32 6.64 -0.29 -18.99
N ALA A 33 7.75 -0.19 -18.25
CA ALA A 33 9.00 -0.85 -18.58
C ALA A 33 8.89 -2.39 -18.51
N ALA A 34 8.04 -2.91 -17.62
CA ALA A 34 7.81 -4.35 -17.43
C ALA A 34 6.85 -4.99 -18.46
N LYS A 35 6.48 -4.29 -19.54
CA LYS A 35 5.61 -4.82 -20.61
C LYS A 35 6.07 -6.14 -21.22
N GLY A 36 7.37 -6.46 -21.14
CA GLY A 36 7.93 -7.73 -21.60
C GLY A 36 7.50 -8.96 -20.78
N VAL A 37 6.97 -8.77 -19.57
CA VAL A 37 6.43 -9.86 -18.73
C VAL A 37 4.90 -9.83 -18.83
N THR A 38 4.37 -10.66 -19.72
CA THR A 38 2.94 -10.67 -20.08
C THR A 38 2.08 -11.50 -19.12
N ASP A 39 2.66 -12.50 -18.45
CA ASP A 39 1.95 -13.29 -17.46
C ASP A 39 1.80 -12.51 -16.13
N PRO A 40 0.57 -12.22 -15.68
CA PRO A 40 0.33 -11.43 -14.48
C PRO A 40 0.73 -12.15 -13.18
N PHE A 41 0.68 -13.48 -13.14
CA PHE A 41 1.12 -14.26 -11.99
C PHE A 41 2.65 -14.29 -11.89
N VAL A 42 3.34 -14.44 -13.03
CA VAL A 42 4.81 -14.35 -13.08
C VAL A 42 5.27 -12.96 -12.64
N ARG A 43 4.61 -11.91 -13.11
CA ARG A 43 4.93 -10.54 -12.70
C ARG A 43 4.68 -10.29 -11.22
N ALA A 44 3.54 -10.75 -10.67
CA ALA A 44 3.24 -10.65 -9.24
C ALA A 44 4.24 -11.44 -8.38
N PHE A 45 4.63 -12.63 -8.83
CA PHE A 45 5.63 -13.46 -8.18
C PHE A 45 6.99 -12.75 -8.14
N LEU A 46 7.46 -12.23 -9.27
CA LEU A 46 8.74 -11.53 -9.36
C LEU A 46 8.81 -10.29 -8.45
N VAL A 47 7.73 -9.50 -8.37
CA VAL A 47 7.68 -8.34 -7.47
C VAL A 47 7.79 -8.76 -6.00
N ASN A 48 7.11 -9.84 -5.59
CA ASN A 48 7.21 -10.36 -4.24
C ASN A 48 8.59 -10.96 -3.94
N VAL A 49 9.21 -11.67 -4.89
CA VAL A 49 10.56 -12.21 -4.76
C VAL A 49 11.60 -11.10 -4.63
N VAL A 50 11.56 -10.08 -5.49
CA VAL A 50 12.47 -8.92 -5.41
C VAL A 50 12.29 -8.19 -4.09
N SER A 51 11.04 -8.04 -3.62
CA SER A 51 10.75 -7.41 -2.32
C SER A 51 11.32 -8.23 -1.16
N ALA A 52 11.16 -9.55 -1.19
CA ALA A 52 11.73 -10.45 -0.19
C ALA A 52 13.27 -10.42 -0.19
N ILE A 53 13.89 -10.49 -1.38
CA ILE A 53 15.35 -10.41 -1.55
C ILE A 53 15.88 -9.06 -1.06
N GLY A 54 15.22 -7.96 -1.42
CA GLY A 54 15.58 -6.62 -0.97
C GLY A 54 15.50 -6.43 0.55
N LEU A 55 14.69 -7.24 1.23
CA LEU A 55 14.60 -7.25 2.69
C LEU A 55 15.67 -8.12 3.36
N LEU A 56 16.26 -9.11 2.67
CA LEU A 56 17.23 -10.05 3.24
C LEU A 56 18.41 -9.39 3.98
N PRO A 57 19.03 -8.30 3.48
CA PRO A 57 20.15 -7.64 4.17
C PRO A 57 19.77 -7.03 5.52
N PHE A 58 18.48 -6.80 5.78
CA PHE A 58 17.97 -6.17 7.01
C PHE A 58 17.44 -7.18 8.04
N LEU A 59 17.46 -8.48 7.70
CA LEU A 59 17.00 -9.56 8.57
C LEU A 59 18.00 -10.04 9.64
N PRO A 60 19.34 -10.02 9.43
CA PRO A 60 20.28 -10.49 10.43
C PRO A 60 20.10 -9.78 11.78
N GLY A 61 19.89 -10.56 12.85
CA GLY A 61 19.67 -10.05 14.22
C GLY A 61 18.26 -9.55 14.52
N ARG A 62 17.34 -9.51 13.55
CA ARG A 62 15.94 -9.07 13.75
C ARG A 62 14.91 -10.20 13.75
N ILE A 63 15.28 -11.37 13.21
CA ILE A 63 14.46 -12.58 13.31
C ILE A 63 14.94 -13.38 14.52
N SER A 64 14.23 -13.30 15.66
CA SER A 64 14.41 -14.32 16.69
C SER A 64 13.53 -15.53 16.32
N ALA A 65 14.15 -16.70 16.15
CA ALA A 65 13.43 -17.94 15.86
C ALA A 65 12.44 -18.33 16.99
N SER A 66 12.61 -17.75 18.17
CA SER A 66 11.74 -17.91 19.35
C SER A 66 10.58 -16.91 19.43
N GLY A 67 10.50 -15.92 18.53
CA GLY A 67 9.63 -14.75 18.67
C GLY A 67 8.52 -14.59 17.63
N LEU A 68 8.34 -15.54 16.71
CA LEU A 68 7.22 -15.52 15.75
C LEU A 68 6.08 -16.39 16.27
N PRO A 69 5.14 -15.84 17.06
CA PRO A 69 3.96 -16.59 17.47
C PRO A 69 3.22 -17.10 16.23
N ALA A 70 2.63 -18.30 16.29
CA ALA A 70 1.92 -18.90 15.16
C ALA A 70 0.87 -17.95 14.53
N LYS A 71 0.26 -17.08 15.35
CA LYS A 71 -0.64 -16.01 14.88
C LYS A 71 0.05 -14.95 14.03
N GLY A 72 1.28 -14.56 14.36
CA GLY A 72 2.09 -13.63 13.58
C GLY A 72 2.46 -14.20 12.22
N VAL A 73 2.83 -15.49 12.16
CA VAL A 73 3.08 -16.19 10.89
C VAL A 73 1.83 -16.21 10.02
N LEU A 74 0.66 -16.52 10.58
CA LEU A 74 -0.60 -16.52 9.85
C LEU A 74 -0.94 -15.14 9.28
N ILE A 75 -0.76 -14.07 10.04
CA ILE A 75 -1.00 -12.68 9.57
C ILE A 75 -0.05 -12.34 8.42
N LEU A 76 1.23 -12.72 8.51
CA LEU A 76 2.20 -12.50 7.44
C LEU A 76 1.85 -13.29 6.16
N LEU A 77 1.38 -14.53 6.30
CA LEU A 77 0.93 -15.34 5.16
C LEU A 77 -0.31 -14.76 4.50
N ILE A 78 -1.30 -14.32 5.29
CA ILE A 78 -2.50 -13.65 4.76
C ILE A 78 -2.10 -12.34 4.05
N GLY A 79 -1.25 -11.52 4.68
CA GLY A 79 -0.76 -10.29 4.08
C GLY A 79 -0.02 -10.52 2.76
N GLY A 80 0.87 -11.52 2.72
CA GLY A 80 1.59 -11.92 1.51
C GLY A 80 0.66 -12.43 0.41
N LEU A 81 -0.36 -13.22 0.75
CA LEU A 81 -1.36 -13.70 -0.20
C LEU A 81 -2.20 -12.55 -0.77
N LEU A 82 -2.69 -11.65 0.07
CA LEU A 82 -3.43 -10.46 -0.36
C LEU A 82 -2.58 -9.56 -1.26
N ASN A 83 -1.30 -9.37 -0.92
CA ASN A 83 -0.35 -8.61 -1.73
C ASN A 83 -0.10 -9.27 -3.10
N PHE A 84 0.09 -10.60 -3.12
CA PHE A 84 0.24 -11.36 -4.36
C PHE A 84 -1.00 -11.25 -5.25
N LEU A 85 -2.20 -11.44 -4.69
CA LEU A 85 -3.46 -11.29 -5.42
C LEU A 85 -3.63 -9.87 -5.96
N GLY A 86 -3.32 -8.85 -5.17
CA GLY A 86 -3.33 -7.46 -5.60
C GLY A 86 -2.43 -7.23 -6.83
N HIS A 87 -1.19 -7.71 -6.79
CA HIS A 87 -0.27 -7.61 -7.90
C HIS A 87 -0.66 -8.47 -9.12
N ALA A 88 -1.36 -9.59 -8.94
CA ALA A 88 -1.84 -10.42 -10.04
C ALA A 88 -3.06 -9.80 -10.75
N LEU A 89 -3.94 -9.12 -10.00
CA LEU A 89 -5.12 -8.45 -10.55
C LEU A 89 -4.80 -7.10 -11.19
N PHE A 90 -3.77 -6.41 -10.70
CA PHE A 90 -3.42 -5.07 -11.14
C PHE A 90 -3.11 -4.95 -12.65
N PRO A 91 -2.31 -5.85 -13.28
CA PRO A 91 -2.11 -5.81 -14.73
C PRO A 91 -3.40 -5.98 -15.53
N ARG A 92 -4.33 -6.83 -15.05
CA ARG A 92 -5.63 -7.01 -15.73
C ARG A 92 -6.44 -5.72 -15.72
N LEU A 93 -6.38 -4.96 -14.63
CA LEU A 93 -6.97 -3.64 -14.55
C LEU A 93 -6.30 -2.67 -15.54
N GLN A 94 -4.98 -2.74 -15.73
CA GLN A 94 -4.25 -1.87 -16.67
C GLN A 94 -4.54 -2.18 -18.15
N THR A 95 -4.87 -3.43 -18.48
CA THR A 95 -5.06 -3.89 -19.86
C THR A 95 -6.51 -4.12 -20.25
N ALA A 96 -7.47 -3.95 -19.32
CA ALA A 96 -8.89 -4.08 -19.63
C ALA A 96 -9.33 -3.01 -20.65
N GLN A 97 -10.15 -3.40 -21.62
CA GLN A 97 -10.73 -2.44 -22.57
C GLN A 97 -11.58 -1.40 -21.84
N GLY A 98 -11.40 -0.12 -22.18
CA GLY A 98 -12.03 1.00 -21.48
C GLY A 98 -11.37 1.37 -20.14
N SER A 99 -10.23 0.76 -19.80
CA SER A 99 -9.50 1.10 -18.58
C SER A 99 -8.75 2.43 -18.70
N HIS A 100 -8.95 3.30 -17.71
CA HIS A 100 -8.16 4.50 -17.52
C HIS A 100 -7.07 4.24 -16.48
N VAL A 101 -5.86 3.88 -16.92
CA VAL A 101 -4.72 3.63 -16.00
C VAL A 101 -4.49 4.83 -15.08
N SER A 102 -4.61 6.06 -15.59
CA SER A 102 -4.50 7.29 -14.79
C SER A 102 -5.54 7.38 -13.67
N LEU A 103 -6.78 6.95 -13.92
CA LEU A 103 -7.84 6.88 -12.90
C LEU A 103 -7.48 5.87 -11.82
N TYR A 104 -7.17 4.63 -12.22
CA TYR A 104 -6.92 3.55 -11.27
C TYR A 104 -5.64 3.76 -10.45
N MET A 105 -4.62 4.38 -11.04
CA MET A 105 -3.40 4.77 -10.33
C MET A 105 -3.63 5.84 -9.28
N CYS A 106 -4.69 6.65 -9.41
CA CYS A 106 -5.10 7.60 -8.38
C CYS A 106 -6.03 6.95 -7.33
N LEU A 107 -6.94 6.08 -7.75
CA LEU A 107 -7.90 5.42 -6.86
C LEU A 107 -7.25 4.43 -5.90
N ILE A 108 -6.29 3.63 -6.36
CA ILE A 108 -5.71 2.55 -5.54
C ILE A 108 -4.99 3.11 -4.29
N PRO A 109 -4.09 4.11 -4.38
CA PRO A 109 -3.50 4.74 -3.20
C PRO A 109 -4.54 5.37 -2.27
N ALA A 110 -5.58 6.01 -2.81
CA ALA A 110 -6.66 6.58 -2.00
C ALA A 110 -7.40 5.49 -1.21
N LEU A 111 -7.72 4.35 -1.84
CA LEU A 111 -8.33 3.20 -1.18
C LEU A 111 -7.40 2.58 -0.13
N CYS A 112 -6.09 2.52 -0.36
CA CYS A 112 -5.12 2.09 0.64
C CYS A 112 -5.11 3.01 1.86
N ILE A 113 -5.18 4.34 1.66
CA ILE A 113 -5.28 5.31 2.75
C ILE A 113 -6.58 5.11 3.54
N LEU A 114 -7.71 4.95 2.85
CA LEU A 114 -9.00 4.70 3.50
C LEU A 114 -9.00 3.39 4.32
N ALA A 115 -8.45 2.31 3.74
CA ALA A 115 -8.31 1.03 4.43
C ALA A 115 -7.41 1.15 5.67
N ALA A 116 -6.30 1.89 5.58
CA ALA A 116 -5.40 2.14 6.71
C ALA A 116 -6.03 3.06 7.78
N ALA A 117 -6.85 4.04 7.37
CA ALA A 117 -7.55 4.92 8.29
C ALA A 117 -8.55 4.17 9.18
N VAL A 118 -9.15 3.09 8.66
CA VAL A 118 -10.04 2.18 9.40
C VAL A 118 -9.25 1.09 10.13
N GLY A 119 -8.25 0.50 9.48
CA GLY A 119 -7.44 -0.58 10.04
C GLY A 119 -6.55 -0.15 11.20
N GLY A 120 -5.99 1.07 11.17
CA GLY A 120 -5.17 1.63 12.26
C GLY A 120 -5.87 1.56 13.62
N PRO A 121 -7.07 2.17 13.76
CA PRO A 121 -7.85 2.08 15.00
C PRO A 121 -8.23 0.65 15.40
N ILE A 122 -8.58 -0.22 14.44
CA ILE A 122 -9.05 -1.58 14.73
C ILE A 122 -7.91 -2.49 15.20
N PHE A 123 -6.78 -2.47 14.50
CA PHE A 123 -5.70 -3.44 14.70
C PHE A 123 -4.56 -2.92 15.57
N TYR A 124 -4.37 -1.59 15.62
CA TYR A 124 -3.25 -0.96 16.34
C TYR A 124 -3.72 -0.04 17.48
N HIS A 125 -5.04 0.06 17.70
CA HIS A 125 -5.64 0.92 18.72
C HIS A 125 -5.28 2.42 18.56
N ASP A 126 -5.03 2.85 17.33
CA ASP A 126 -4.74 4.25 17.02
C ASP A 126 -5.90 5.17 17.44
N PRO A 127 -5.62 6.36 17.99
CA PRO A 127 -6.67 7.31 18.32
C PRO A 127 -7.40 7.79 17.06
N VAL A 128 -8.72 7.78 17.13
CA VAL A 128 -9.60 8.36 16.11
C VAL A 128 -9.84 9.82 16.46
N THR A 129 -9.10 10.72 15.81
CA THR A 129 -9.23 12.15 16.03
C THR A 129 -10.14 12.80 14.99
N VAL A 130 -10.81 13.89 15.35
CA VAL A 130 -11.68 14.65 14.43
C VAL A 130 -10.94 15.06 13.15
N PRO A 131 -9.69 15.60 13.19
CA PRO A 131 -8.94 15.90 11.97
C PRO A 131 -8.69 14.67 11.09
N LYS A 132 -8.34 13.51 11.68
CA LYS A 132 -8.11 12.25 10.92
C LYS A 132 -9.39 11.84 10.18
N VAL A 133 -10.55 11.94 10.83
CA VAL A 133 -11.85 11.66 10.20
C VAL A 133 -12.14 12.64 9.05
N LEU A 134 -11.97 13.94 9.27
CA LEU A 134 -12.23 14.96 8.24
C LEU A 134 -11.37 14.76 6.99
N PHE A 135 -10.05 14.56 7.14
CA PHE A 135 -9.17 14.32 5.99
C PHE A 135 -9.46 12.98 5.31
N THR A 136 -9.83 11.95 6.06
CA THR A 136 -10.26 10.66 5.49
C THR A 136 -11.52 10.84 4.63
N LEU A 137 -12.50 11.63 5.10
CA LEU A 137 -13.71 11.95 4.33
C LEU A 137 -13.40 12.76 3.06
N LEU A 138 -12.48 13.73 3.13
CA LEU A 138 -12.06 14.49 1.95
C LEU A 138 -11.42 13.59 0.88
N ILE A 139 -10.57 12.65 1.29
CA ILE A 139 -9.98 11.66 0.38
C ILE A 139 -11.05 10.77 -0.24
N LEU A 140 -12.03 10.32 0.56
CA LEU A 140 -13.15 9.52 0.08
C LEU A 140 -13.97 10.28 -0.98
N ILE A 141 -14.33 11.53 -0.69
CA ILE A 141 -15.09 12.38 -1.62
C ILE A 141 -14.29 12.60 -2.91
N GLY A 142 -13.00 12.91 -2.80
CA GLY A 142 -12.12 13.09 -3.95
C GLY A 142 -12.00 11.83 -4.81
N ALA A 143 -11.85 10.66 -4.19
CA ALA A 143 -11.80 9.37 -4.88
C ALA A 143 -13.12 9.06 -5.60
N VAL A 144 -14.26 9.23 -4.94
CA VAL A 144 -15.59 9.03 -5.54
C VAL A 144 -15.85 10.00 -6.68
N GLY A 145 -15.52 11.28 -6.48
CA GLY A 145 -15.66 12.32 -7.50
C GLY A 145 -14.82 12.01 -8.74
N LEU A 146 -13.56 11.61 -8.56
CA LEU A 146 -12.67 11.23 -9.65
C LEU A 146 -13.17 9.99 -10.42
N ALA A 147 -13.68 8.99 -9.72
CA ALA A 147 -14.31 7.82 -10.34
C ALA A 147 -15.53 8.23 -11.17
N PHE A 148 -16.41 9.07 -10.60
CA PHE A 148 -17.64 9.48 -11.26
C PHE A 148 -17.42 10.32 -12.51
N THR A 149 -16.46 11.26 -12.48
CA THR A 149 -16.14 12.09 -13.65
C THR A 149 -15.44 11.32 -14.76
N SER A 150 -14.75 10.23 -14.42
CA SER A 150 -14.00 9.42 -15.40
C SER A 150 -14.81 8.26 -15.99
N LEU A 151 -16.00 7.95 -15.43
CA LEU A 151 -16.93 6.93 -15.92
C LEU A 151 -18.04 7.50 -16.83
N ARG A 152 -18.06 8.83 -17.02
CA ARG A 152 -18.93 9.53 -17.97
C ARG A 152 -18.19 9.76 -19.27
#